data_AF-A0A3B9YF06-F1
#
_entry.id   AF-A0A3B9YF06-F1
#
_cell.length_a   1.000
_cell.length_b   1.000
_cell.length_c   1.000
_cell.angle_alpha   90.00
_cell.angle_beta   90.00
_cell.angle_gamma   90.00
#
_symmetry.space_group_name_H-M   'P 1'
#
loop_
_entity.id
_entity.type
_entity.pdbx_description
1 polymer ?
#
loop_
_entity_poly.entity_id
_entity_poly.type
_entity_poly.pdbx_seq_one_letter_code
_entity_poly.pdbx_strand_id
1 'polypeptide(L)'
;MATDRVPFYHGFLHFCARWLFTVYHDIQVEGAEHVPASGPAILAANHPTYLDPAFLMVGLKRPVRFMAWEKPFRIPGLGLLMRRYGAIPVDKKRPGRASFEAAVKVLREGEIFGIFPEGGRTKGLAPMNPFKSGVARLALITGAPIVPATIIGGLRVWRRGELFPKPGPIRVVFHPPLRVESGSRLLWRRDKTLERNLIETLIATIHRRLMPSLRRDRRVAKLLETPSQPPSLLYEGIPFVFLLLTYFLAPRAVWEARAGPAVWWISSYGTALIVQQALEARGFWVKWLRELLPWIMLSTLLHRGSGIALGAWLAACLPAVGILLWLQYFRHHVYRRMRTPLLAAGYGLWLLKILGQG
;
A
#
# COMPACT_ATOMS: atom_id res chain seq x y z
N MET A 1 5.25 11.99 39.72
CA MET A 1 3.96 11.88 38.99
C MET A 1 4.12 12.60 37.66
N ALA A 2 4.13 11.88 36.53
CA ALA A 2 4.40 12.44 35.18
C ALA A 2 3.11 12.60 34.34
N THR A 3 1.95 12.46 34.98
CA THR A 3 0.62 12.47 34.35
C THR A 3 0.05 13.88 34.17
N ASP A 4 0.58 14.90 34.85
CA ASP A 4 -0.01 16.26 34.88
C ASP A 4 0.46 17.18 33.74
N ARG A 5 1.21 16.65 32.76
CA ARG A 5 1.82 17.47 31.69
C ARG A 5 1.16 17.34 30.32
N VAL A 6 0.10 16.53 30.20
CA VAL A 6 -0.63 16.41 28.93
C VAL A 6 -1.63 17.57 28.87
N PRO A 7 -1.44 18.56 27.99
CA PRO A 7 -2.34 19.72 27.94
C PRO A 7 -3.76 19.28 27.59
N PHE A 8 -4.78 19.95 28.13
CA PHE A 8 -6.20 19.58 27.91
C PHE A 8 -6.56 19.43 26.42
N TYR A 9 -5.94 20.23 25.55
CA TYR A 9 -6.17 20.22 24.11
C TYR A 9 -5.55 19.01 23.39
N HIS A 10 -4.63 18.27 24.01
CA HIS A 10 -3.95 17.13 23.39
C HIS A 10 -4.94 16.04 23.02
N GLY A 11 -5.91 15.74 23.89
CA GLY A 11 -6.95 14.75 23.61
C GLY A 11 -7.78 15.10 22.38
N PHE A 12 -8.22 16.36 22.27
CA PHE A 12 -8.98 16.85 21.11
C PHE A 12 -8.15 16.81 19.82
N LEU A 13 -6.92 17.34 19.83
CA LEU A 13 -6.04 17.32 18.66
C LEU A 13 -5.71 15.89 18.23
N HIS A 14 -5.47 14.99 19.18
CA HIS A 14 -5.22 13.58 18.92
C HIS A 14 -6.45 12.92 18.30
N PHE A 15 -7.66 13.18 18.81
CA PHE A 15 -8.91 12.67 18.24
C PHE A 15 -9.09 13.14 16.79
N CYS A 16 -8.95 14.44 16.52
CA CYS A 16 -9.08 14.99 15.17
C CYS A 16 -8.02 14.41 14.21
N ALA A 17 -6.76 14.31 14.65
CA ALA A 17 -5.68 13.75 13.84
C ALA A 17 -5.90 12.26 13.55
N ARG A 18 -6.34 11.49 14.57
CA ARG A 18 -6.66 10.08 14.42
C ARG A 18 -7.81 9.88 13.45
N TRP A 19 -8.90 10.64 13.58
CA TRP A 19 -10.02 10.60 12.64
C TRP A 19 -9.57 10.91 11.21
N LEU A 20 -8.83 11.99 11.01
CA LEU A 20 -8.32 12.40 9.70
C LEU A 20 -7.46 11.29 9.06
N PHE A 21 -6.52 10.71 9.81
CA PHE A 21 -5.64 9.66 9.29
C PHE A 21 -6.33 8.31 9.14
N THR A 22 -7.35 8.01 9.94
CA THR A 22 -8.20 6.83 9.71
C THR A 22 -8.99 6.98 8.41
N VAL A 23 -9.60 8.13 8.16
CA VAL A 23 -10.40 8.37 6.94
C VAL A 23 -9.52 8.44 5.68
N TYR A 24 -8.42 9.19 5.74
CA TYR A 24 -7.60 9.46 4.54
C TYR A 24 -6.51 8.41 4.28
N HIS A 25 -5.99 7.79 5.34
CA HIS A 25 -4.86 6.86 5.27
C HIS A 25 -5.16 5.47 5.82
N ASP A 26 -6.41 5.12 6.16
CA ASP A 26 -6.79 3.82 6.74
C ASP A 26 -5.75 3.33 7.77
N ILE A 27 -5.46 4.21 8.74
CA ILE A 27 -4.32 3.97 9.63
C ILE A 27 -4.58 2.79 10.55
N GLN A 28 -3.70 1.80 10.48
CA GLN A 28 -3.74 0.59 11.30
C GLN A 28 -2.59 0.59 12.31
N VAL A 29 -2.90 0.30 13.56
CA VAL A 29 -1.93 0.34 14.66
C VAL A 29 -1.87 -1.03 15.31
N GLU A 30 -0.67 -1.59 15.42
CA GLU A 30 -0.38 -2.88 16.04
C GLU A 30 0.67 -2.69 17.15
N GLY A 31 0.52 -3.39 18.28
CA GLY A 31 1.56 -3.48 19.31
C GLY A 31 1.71 -2.25 20.20
N ALA A 32 0.74 -1.33 20.22
CA ALA A 32 0.80 -0.11 21.03
C ALA A 32 1.01 -0.39 22.53
N GLU A 33 0.59 -1.56 23.00
CA GLU A 33 0.80 -2.11 24.34
C GLU A 33 2.28 -2.33 24.69
N HIS A 34 3.18 -2.44 23.71
CA HIS A 34 4.62 -2.54 23.94
C HIS A 34 5.25 -1.21 24.40
N VAL A 35 4.55 -0.09 24.18
CA VAL A 35 5.01 1.22 24.65
C VAL A 35 4.70 1.34 26.15
N PRO A 36 5.70 1.62 27.01
CA PRO A 36 5.48 1.76 28.44
C PRO A 36 4.38 2.78 28.76
N ALA A 37 3.48 2.44 29.69
CA ALA A 37 2.38 3.32 30.11
C ALA A 37 2.87 4.57 30.87
N SER A 38 4.04 4.49 31.49
CA SER A 38 4.68 5.59 32.23
C SER A 38 6.20 5.52 32.13
N GLY A 39 6.87 6.61 32.49
CA GLY A 39 8.32 6.71 32.45
C GLY A 39 8.89 6.88 31.03
N PRO A 40 10.22 6.98 30.92
CA PRO A 40 10.87 7.30 29.67
C PRO A 40 10.86 6.14 28.70
N ALA A 41 10.77 6.46 27.41
CA ALA A 41 10.94 5.49 26.34
C ALA A 41 11.49 6.18 25.09
N ILE A 42 12.33 5.46 24.34
CA ILE A 42 12.87 5.92 23.06
C ILE A 42 12.10 5.21 21.96
N LEU A 43 11.25 5.93 21.24
CA LEU A 43 10.53 5.38 20.10
C LEU A 43 11.40 5.52 18.84
N ALA A 44 11.88 4.40 18.30
CA ALA A 44 12.82 4.39 17.18
C ALA A 44 12.19 3.77 15.93
N ALA A 45 11.99 4.56 14.87
CA ALA A 45 11.29 4.13 13.66
C ALA A 45 12.05 4.41 12.36
N ASN A 46 11.65 3.73 11.28
CA ASN A 46 12.01 4.12 9.92
C ASN A 46 11.31 5.43 9.50
N HIS A 47 11.86 6.13 8.51
CA HIS A 47 11.47 7.50 8.17
C HIS A 47 11.14 7.70 6.67
N PRO A 48 10.06 7.08 6.15
CA PRO A 48 9.70 7.23 4.73
C PRO A 48 9.14 8.62 4.35
N THR A 49 8.42 9.31 5.23
CA THR A 49 7.60 10.50 4.89
C THR A 49 7.82 11.70 5.84
N TYR A 50 7.16 12.83 5.56
CA TYR A 50 7.10 13.95 6.52
C TYR A 50 6.09 13.74 7.66
N LEU A 51 5.10 12.88 7.45
CA LEU A 51 4.01 12.62 8.40
C LEU A 51 4.33 11.49 9.38
N ASP A 52 5.49 10.86 9.26
CA ASP A 52 5.90 9.76 10.15
C ASP A 52 5.78 10.06 11.64
N PRO A 53 6.18 11.25 12.15
CA PRO A 53 5.94 11.60 13.55
C PRO A 53 4.45 11.58 13.90
N ALA A 54 3.61 12.12 13.01
CA ALA A 54 2.17 12.19 13.20
C ALA A 54 1.53 10.80 13.21
N PHE A 55 1.94 9.90 12.31
CA PHE A 55 1.50 8.51 12.28
C PHE A 55 1.84 7.76 13.58
N LEU A 56 3.05 7.95 14.10
CA LEU A 56 3.46 7.36 15.38
C LEU A 56 2.64 7.92 16.55
N MET A 57 2.43 9.24 16.59
CA MET A 57 1.70 9.90 17.68
C MET A 57 0.23 9.52 17.73
N VAL A 58 -0.47 9.40 16.59
CA VAL A 58 -1.89 8.99 16.61
C VAL A 58 -2.09 7.52 16.99
N GLY A 59 -1.03 6.72 16.92
CA GLY A 59 -1.02 5.34 17.39
C GLY A 59 -0.92 5.19 18.90
N LEU A 60 -0.57 6.26 19.63
CA LEU A 60 -0.28 6.22 21.05
C LEU A 60 -1.12 7.21 21.84
N LYS A 61 -1.57 6.79 23.03
CA LYS A 61 -2.29 7.68 23.96
C LYS A 61 -1.35 8.70 24.62
N ARG A 62 -0.08 8.33 24.80
CA ARG A 62 0.95 9.20 25.40
C ARG A 62 1.52 10.16 24.36
N PRO A 63 1.76 11.44 24.73
CA PRO A 63 2.46 12.36 23.86
C PRO A 63 3.88 11.86 23.59
N VAL A 64 4.35 12.05 22.35
CA VAL A 64 5.72 11.73 21.94
C VAL A 64 6.39 13.01 21.47
N ARG A 65 7.57 13.30 22.01
CA ARG A 65 8.36 14.46 21.59
C ARG A 65 9.27 14.08 20.43
N PHE A 66 9.15 14.79 19.31
CA PHE A 66 10.01 14.60 18.14
C PHE A 66 10.81 15.86 17.87
N MET A 67 12.02 15.68 17.36
CA MET A 67 12.74 16.80 16.75
C MET A 67 12.20 17.07 15.35
N ALA A 68 11.96 18.35 15.05
CA ALA A 68 11.51 18.79 13.76
C ALA A 68 12.30 20.00 13.28
N TRP A 69 12.45 20.12 11.97
CA TRP A 69 13.14 21.24 11.35
C TRP A 69 12.51 22.57 11.79
N GLU A 70 13.32 23.54 12.18
CA GLU A 70 12.85 24.82 12.69
C GLU A 70 12.04 25.68 11.71
N LYS A 71 12.24 25.54 10.38
CA LYS A 71 11.57 26.42 9.41
C LYS A 71 10.03 26.34 9.46
N PRO A 72 9.41 25.14 9.46
CA PRO A 72 7.98 24.98 9.70
C PRO A 72 7.43 25.71 10.94
N PHE A 73 8.24 25.90 11.98
CA PHE A 73 7.79 26.59 13.21
C PHE A 73 7.60 28.09 13.04
N ARG A 74 8.10 28.67 11.94
CA ARG A 74 7.92 30.10 11.61
C ARG A 74 6.61 30.37 10.88
N ILE A 75 5.93 29.33 10.40
CA ILE A 75 4.64 29.45 9.72
C ILE A 75 3.55 29.63 10.80
N PRO A 76 2.79 30.75 10.79
CA PRO A 76 1.71 30.98 11.73
C PRO A 76 0.69 29.83 11.72
N GLY A 77 0.14 29.49 12.89
CA GLY A 77 -0.76 28.33 13.05
C GLY A 77 -0.02 26.98 13.06
N LEU A 78 0.72 26.64 12.00
CA LEU A 78 1.47 25.39 11.91
C LEU A 78 2.52 25.27 13.02
N GLY A 79 3.31 26.32 13.26
CA GLY A 79 4.31 26.30 14.31
C GLY A 79 3.73 26.17 15.72
N LEU A 80 2.56 26.76 15.97
CA LEU A 80 1.84 26.60 17.22
C LEU A 80 1.35 25.15 17.38
N LEU A 81 0.73 24.59 16.33
CA LEU A 81 0.26 23.22 16.31
C LEU A 81 1.42 22.23 16.57
N MET A 82 2.55 22.40 15.90
CA MET A 82 3.73 21.57 16.08
C MET A 82 4.25 21.60 17.53
N ARG A 83 4.36 22.78 18.14
CA ARG A 83 4.77 22.90 19.56
C ARG A 83 3.75 22.24 20.49
N ARG A 84 2.45 22.47 20.26
CA ARG A 84 1.36 21.91 21.05
C ARG A 84 1.33 20.38 20.97
N TYR A 85 1.67 19.81 19.82
CA TYR A 85 1.77 18.38 19.59
C TYR A 85 3.13 17.79 20.00
N GLY A 86 4.03 18.61 20.55
CA GLY A 86 5.28 18.18 21.19
C GLY A 86 6.52 18.13 20.30
N ALA A 87 6.50 18.78 19.14
CA ALA A 87 7.68 18.91 18.32
C ALA A 87 8.68 19.94 18.91
N ILE A 88 9.95 19.56 18.92
CA ILE A 88 11.08 20.36 19.39
C ILE A 88 11.81 20.90 18.16
N PRO A 89 11.89 22.24 17.96
CA PRO A 89 12.56 22.82 16.81
C PRO A 89 14.08 22.57 16.88
N VAL A 90 14.66 22.13 15.76
CA VAL A 90 16.11 21.95 15.62
C VAL A 90 16.63 22.58 14.34
N ASP A 91 17.81 23.18 14.43
CA ASP A 91 18.56 23.64 13.26
C ASP A 91 19.17 22.43 12.54
N LYS A 92 18.75 22.26 11.28
CA LYS A 92 19.24 21.20 10.40
C LYS A 92 20.74 21.33 10.08
N LYS A 93 21.32 22.54 10.19
CA LYS A 93 22.74 22.82 9.92
C LYS A 93 23.65 22.48 11.10
N ARG A 94 23.13 22.46 12.34
CA ARG A 94 23.90 22.17 13.57
C ARG A 94 23.25 21.06 14.42
N PRO A 95 22.98 19.86 13.87
CA PRO A 95 22.08 18.89 14.49
C PRO A 95 22.69 18.08 15.65
N GLY A 96 23.93 18.34 16.06
CA GLY A 96 24.71 17.39 16.86
C GLY A 96 24.39 17.39 18.35
N ARG A 97 25.01 18.33 19.08
CA ARG A 97 25.09 18.28 20.55
C ARG A 97 23.81 18.76 21.23
N ALA A 98 23.31 19.93 20.84
CA ALA A 98 22.10 20.51 21.43
C ALA A 98 20.87 19.62 21.24
N SER A 99 20.71 19.01 20.07
CA SER A 99 19.68 18.00 19.82
C SER A 99 19.83 16.82 20.78
N PHE A 100 21.01 16.21 20.86
CA PHE A 100 21.22 15.07 21.75
C PHE A 100 20.94 15.40 23.22
N GLU A 101 21.38 16.56 23.70
CA GLU A 101 21.12 17.05 25.06
C GLU A 101 19.62 17.28 25.30
N ALA A 102 18.88 17.84 24.32
CA ALA A 102 17.43 17.98 24.40
C ALA A 102 16.70 16.63 24.47
N ALA A 103 17.14 15.62 23.71
CA ALA A 103 16.60 14.27 23.80
C ALA A 103 16.85 13.65 25.18
N VAL A 104 18.05 13.80 25.73
CA VAL A 104 18.37 13.35 27.10
C VAL A 104 17.48 14.04 28.12
N LYS A 105 17.23 15.35 27.98
CA LYS A 105 16.33 16.10 28.87
C LYS A 105 14.91 15.54 28.86
N VAL A 106 14.31 15.35 27.68
CA VAL A 106 12.97 14.75 27.52
C VAL A 106 12.87 13.40 28.23
N LEU A 107 13.88 12.53 28.04
CA LEU A 107 13.91 11.21 28.66
C LEU A 107 14.10 11.30 30.18
N ARG A 108 14.93 12.21 30.69
CA ARG A 108 15.09 12.41 32.14
C ARG A 108 13.82 12.93 32.80
N GLU A 109 12.99 13.65 32.07
CA GLU A 109 11.66 14.10 32.51
C GLU A 109 10.60 12.98 32.47
N GLY A 110 10.97 11.76 32.04
CA GLY A 110 10.07 10.60 32.00
C GLY A 110 9.11 10.60 30.81
N GLU A 111 9.38 11.42 29.79
CA GLU A 111 8.57 11.50 28.57
C GLU A 111 9.06 10.52 27.49
N ILE A 112 8.24 10.31 26.45
CA ILE A 112 8.64 9.51 25.29
C ILE A 112 9.35 10.42 24.29
N PHE A 113 10.56 10.04 23.91
CA PHE A 113 11.31 10.71 22.85
C PHE A 113 11.28 9.88 21.56
N GLY A 114 10.76 10.46 20.49
CA GLY A 114 10.72 9.87 19.17
C GLY A 114 11.96 10.23 18.35
N ILE A 115 12.60 9.22 17.77
CA ILE A 115 13.79 9.37 16.94
C ILE A 115 13.69 8.53 15.67
N PHE A 116 14.20 9.09 14.57
CA PHE A 116 14.41 8.38 13.32
C PHE A 116 15.91 8.14 13.15
N PRO A 117 16.42 6.93 13.45
CA PRO A 117 17.85 6.66 13.44
C PRO A 117 18.49 6.85 12.06
N GLU A 118 17.71 6.82 10.98
CA GLU A 118 18.12 7.18 9.62
C GLU A 118 18.71 8.60 9.49
N GLY A 119 18.37 9.52 10.41
CA GLY A 119 18.84 10.90 10.41
C GLY A 119 18.30 11.77 9.27
N GLY A 120 17.35 11.25 8.49
CA GLY A 120 16.67 11.92 7.39
C GLY A 120 15.76 10.94 6.67
N ARG A 121 14.84 11.45 5.85
CA ARG A 121 13.89 10.59 5.13
C ARG A 121 14.59 9.60 4.21
N THR A 122 14.05 8.40 4.09
CA THR A 122 14.56 7.32 3.24
C THR A 122 14.82 7.83 1.81
N LYS A 123 16.02 7.53 1.29
CA LYS A 123 16.48 8.01 -0.02
C LYS A 123 16.34 6.94 -1.09
N GLY A 124 15.94 7.36 -2.29
CA GLY A 124 16.00 6.52 -3.49
C GLY A 124 15.09 5.29 -3.41
N LEU A 125 15.62 4.14 -3.86
CA LEU A 125 14.92 2.86 -3.93
C LEU A 125 15.17 1.95 -2.72
N ALA A 126 16.07 2.35 -1.81
CA ALA A 126 16.39 1.56 -0.61
C ALA A 126 15.17 1.50 0.33
N PRO A 127 15.01 0.40 1.09
CA PRO A 127 13.92 0.27 2.04
C PRO A 127 14.04 1.25 3.22
N MET A 128 15.26 1.53 3.67
CA MET A 128 15.62 2.46 4.75
C MET A 128 17.06 2.98 4.52
N ASN A 129 17.40 4.15 5.05
CA ASN A 129 18.78 4.63 5.16
C ASN A 129 19.56 3.86 6.26
N PRO A 130 20.89 3.92 6.27
CA PRO A 130 21.70 3.41 7.39
C PRO A 130 21.34 4.08 8.72
N PHE A 131 21.29 3.30 9.79
CA PHE A 131 20.96 3.82 11.12
C PHE A 131 22.19 4.42 11.78
N LYS A 132 22.01 5.59 12.38
CA LYS A 132 23.00 6.23 13.24
C LYS A 132 22.88 5.69 14.66
N SER A 133 24.01 5.61 15.35
CA SER A 133 24.08 5.00 16.67
C SER A 133 23.61 5.88 17.83
N GLY A 134 23.12 7.10 17.55
CA GLY A 134 22.62 8.04 18.56
C GLY A 134 21.47 7.46 19.41
N VAL A 135 20.62 6.61 18.83
CA VAL A 135 19.53 5.94 19.57
C VAL A 135 20.06 4.99 20.66
N ALA A 136 21.10 4.21 20.35
CA ALA A 136 21.72 3.31 21.32
C ALA A 136 22.44 4.09 22.44
N ARG A 137 23.14 5.18 22.09
CA ARG A 137 23.76 6.06 23.10
C ARG A 137 22.73 6.71 24.03
N LEU A 138 21.57 7.15 23.51
CA LEU A 138 20.50 7.68 24.34
C LEU A 138 20.03 6.63 25.36
N ALA A 139 19.80 5.39 24.91
CA ALA A 139 19.38 4.30 25.79
C ALA A 139 20.43 3.97 26.85
N LEU A 140 21.71 3.88 26.48
CA LEU A 140 22.81 3.58 27.40
C LEU A 140 22.98 4.67 28.47
N ILE A 141 22.89 5.95 28.08
CA ILE A 141 23.02 7.08 29.01
C ILE A 141 21.81 7.20 29.93
N THR A 142 20.60 7.17 29.38
CA THR A 142 19.37 7.46 30.13
C THR A 142 18.79 6.24 30.83
N GLY A 143 19.07 5.04 30.35
CA GLY A 143 18.42 3.80 30.79
C GLY A 143 17.03 3.60 30.20
N ALA A 144 16.58 4.49 29.33
CA ALA A 144 15.27 4.37 28.70
C ALA A 144 15.24 3.16 27.76
N PRO A 145 14.18 2.32 27.80
CA PRO A 145 14.00 1.25 26.81
C PRO A 145 13.82 1.83 25.41
N ILE A 146 14.37 1.15 24.42
CA ILE A 146 14.11 1.45 23.01
C ILE A 146 12.89 0.66 22.59
N VAL A 147 11.83 1.32 22.13
CA VAL A 147 10.70 0.68 21.47
C VAL A 147 10.89 0.82 19.97
N PRO A 148 11.23 -0.26 19.24
CA PRO A 148 11.27 -0.22 17.80
C PRO A 148 9.86 0.00 17.25
N ALA A 149 9.74 0.80 16.19
CA ALA A 149 8.50 0.95 15.44
C ALA A 149 8.74 0.84 13.93
N THR A 150 7.75 0.32 13.21
CA THR A 150 7.80 0.17 11.76
C THR A 150 6.62 0.86 11.13
N ILE A 151 6.90 1.80 10.22
CA ILE A 151 5.94 2.50 9.40
C ILE A 151 5.93 1.85 8.02
N ILE A 152 4.79 1.29 7.66
CA ILE A 152 4.55 0.54 6.43
C ILE A 152 3.60 1.34 5.54
N GLY A 153 3.86 1.36 4.24
CA GLY A 153 3.06 2.11 3.26
C GLY A 153 3.51 3.56 3.07
N GLY A 154 4.39 4.09 3.92
CA GLY A 154 4.86 5.48 3.83
C GLY A 154 5.49 5.83 2.47
N LEU A 155 6.35 4.96 1.91
CA LEU A 155 6.95 5.18 0.58
C LEU A 155 5.94 5.18 -0.56
N ARG A 156 4.78 4.54 -0.38
CA ARG A 156 3.68 4.52 -1.35
C ARG A 156 2.79 5.76 -1.23
N VAL A 157 2.55 6.20 0.01
CA VAL A 157 1.70 7.33 0.34
C VAL A 157 2.38 8.67 0.04
N TRP A 158 3.61 8.86 0.49
CA TRP A 158 4.29 10.14 0.30
C TRP A 158 5.80 10.00 0.22
N ARG A 159 6.29 9.65 -0.97
CA ARG A 159 7.71 9.46 -1.21
C ARG A 159 8.44 10.80 -1.24
N ARG A 160 9.71 10.79 -0.86
CA ARG A 160 10.57 11.97 -1.01
C ARG A 160 10.58 12.45 -2.47
N GLY A 161 10.28 13.73 -2.67
CA GLY A 161 10.22 14.38 -3.98
C GLY A 161 8.79 14.68 -4.43
N GLU A 162 7.78 14.02 -3.83
CA GLU A 162 6.38 14.30 -4.11
C GLU A 162 5.89 15.53 -3.31
N LEU A 163 5.03 16.33 -3.95
CA LEU A 163 4.51 17.57 -3.36
C LEU A 163 3.46 17.31 -2.26
N PHE A 164 2.58 16.33 -2.48
CA PHE A 164 1.45 16.03 -1.59
C PHE A 164 1.32 14.53 -1.29
N PRO A 165 0.80 14.15 -0.12
CA PRO A 165 0.52 12.76 0.22
C PRO A 165 -0.69 12.22 -0.54
N LYS A 166 -0.51 11.04 -1.14
CA LYS A 166 -1.58 10.27 -1.79
C LYS A 166 -2.43 9.55 -0.74
N PRO A 167 -3.74 9.35 -0.97
CA PRO A 167 -4.54 8.48 -0.12
C PRO A 167 -4.00 7.05 -0.19
N GLY A 168 -4.08 6.32 0.91
CA GLY A 168 -3.66 4.92 0.95
C GLY A 168 -3.29 4.43 2.35
N PRO A 169 -3.32 3.11 2.56
CA PRO A 169 -3.20 2.52 3.89
C PRO A 169 -1.80 2.73 4.47
N ILE A 170 -1.75 3.21 5.72
CA ILE A 170 -0.56 3.29 6.57
C ILE A 170 -0.71 2.32 7.72
N ARG A 171 0.33 1.52 7.98
CA ARG A 171 0.37 0.66 9.16
C ARG A 171 1.55 1.00 10.03
N VAL A 172 1.29 1.19 11.31
CA VAL A 172 2.27 1.44 12.36
C VAL A 172 2.33 0.22 13.27
N VAL A 173 3.50 -0.38 13.38
CA VAL A 173 3.74 -1.56 14.22
C VAL A 173 4.76 -1.20 15.28
N PHE A 174 4.36 -1.25 16.55
CA PHE A 174 5.25 -1.09 17.70
C PHE A 174 5.70 -2.48 18.17
N HIS A 175 7.01 -2.64 18.34
CA HIS A 175 7.63 -3.93 18.68
C HIS A 175 7.98 -4.01 20.17
N PRO A 176 8.23 -5.22 20.71
CA PRO A 176 8.69 -5.38 22.08
C PRO A 176 9.90 -4.49 22.43
N PRO A 177 9.93 -3.87 23.62
CA PRO A 177 10.98 -2.94 24.00
C PRO A 177 12.32 -3.65 24.21
N LEU A 178 13.38 -3.07 23.67
CA LEU A 178 14.76 -3.44 23.94
C LEU A 178 15.22 -2.70 25.20
N ARG A 179 15.46 -3.44 26.28
CA ARG A 179 15.96 -2.91 27.56
C ARG A 179 17.48 -3.04 27.61
N VAL A 180 18.13 -2.07 28.25
CA VAL A 180 19.56 -2.12 28.52
C VAL A 180 19.74 -2.33 30.01
N GLU A 181 20.41 -3.42 30.39
CA GLU A 181 20.68 -3.75 31.78
C GLU A 181 21.63 -2.75 32.44
N SER A 182 21.40 -2.46 33.71
CA SER A 182 22.17 -1.47 34.47
C SER A 182 23.67 -1.77 34.51
N GLY A 183 24.07 -3.04 34.58
CA GLY A 183 25.49 -3.45 34.55
C GLY A 183 26.16 -3.13 33.21
N SER A 184 25.49 -3.43 32.10
CA SER A 184 25.98 -3.12 30.74
C SER A 184 26.12 -1.62 30.50
N ARG A 185 25.30 -0.78 31.16
CA ARG A 185 25.37 0.70 31.08
C ARG A 185 26.59 1.31 31.77
N LEU A 186 27.29 0.59 32.64
CA LEU A 186 28.56 1.07 33.21
C LEU A 186 29.74 0.73 32.30
N LEU A 187 29.63 -0.36 31.54
CA LEU A 187 30.70 -0.89 30.70
C LEU A 187 30.73 -0.32 29.28
N TRP A 188 29.64 0.25 28.76
CA TRP A 188 29.55 0.68 27.35
C TRP A 188 30.58 1.72 26.91
N ARG A 189 31.12 2.54 27.83
CA ARG A 189 32.21 3.48 27.49
C ARG A 189 33.50 2.75 27.13
N ARG A 190 33.69 1.54 27.66
CA ARG A 190 34.83 0.66 27.40
C ARG A 190 34.54 -0.33 26.27
N ASP A 191 33.28 -0.68 26.06
CA ASP A 191 32.85 -1.67 25.06
C ASP A 191 31.79 -1.13 24.09
N LYS A 192 32.21 -0.87 22.85
CA LYS A 192 31.33 -0.42 21.76
C LYS A 192 30.47 -1.53 21.15
N THR A 193 30.72 -2.81 21.48
CA THR A 193 29.93 -3.92 20.95
C THR A 193 28.48 -3.84 21.41
N LEU A 194 28.24 -3.35 22.63
CA LEU A 194 26.89 -3.12 23.15
C LEU A 194 26.10 -2.12 22.31
N GLU A 195 26.70 -0.98 21.94
CA GLU A 195 26.08 0.03 21.07
C GLU A 195 25.75 -0.58 19.71
N ARG A 196 26.67 -1.37 19.14
CA ARG A 196 26.50 -2.05 17.85
C ARG A 196 25.38 -3.09 17.90
N ASN A 197 25.37 -3.97 18.89
CA ASN A 197 24.38 -5.05 19.04
C ASN A 197 22.96 -4.48 19.21
N LEU A 198 22.80 -3.39 19.95
CA LEU A 198 21.51 -2.69 20.08
C LEU A 198 21.01 -2.16 18.74
N ILE A 199 21.91 -1.54 17.95
CA ILE A 199 21.57 -1.03 16.62
C ILE A 199 21.24 -2.17 15.65
N GLU A 200 22.03 -3.24 15.62
CA GLU A 200 21.78 -4.40 14.76
C GLU A 200 20.44 -5.07 15.11
N THR A 201 20.15 -5.24 16.41
CA THR A 201 18.85 -5.77 16.88
C THR A 201 17.70 -4.86 16.50
N LEU A 202 17.86 -3.55 16.64
CA LEU A 202 16.87 -2.55 16.24
C LEU A 202 16.58 -2.62 14.73
N ILE A 203 17.64 -2.64 13.91
CA ILE A 203 17.53 -2.76 12.45
C ILE A 203 16.82 -4.07 12.10
N ALA A 204 17.26 -5.20 12.65
CA ALA A 204 16.68 -6.51 12.37
C ALA A 204 15.19 -6.56 12.71
N THR A 205 14.80 -5.97 13.84
CA THR A 205 13.40 -5.91 14.30
C THR A 205 12.51 -5.15 13.31
N ILE A 206 12.94 -3.97 12.89
CA ILE A 206 12.19 -3.15 11.91
C ILE A 206 12.18 -3.82 10.53
N HIS A 207 13.33 -4.34 10.09
CA HIS A 207 13.53 -4.96 8.79
C HIS A 207 12.63 -6.18 8.59
N ARG A 208 12.50 -7.03 9.63
CA ARG A 208 11.65 -8.22 9.64
C ARG A 208 10.19 -7.92 9.28
N ARG A 209 9.65 -6.79 9.73
CA ARG A 209 8.27 -6.39 9.43
C ARG A 209 8.15 -5.56 8.16
N LEU A 210 9.14 -4.71 7.87
CA LEU A 210 9.10 -3.80 6.72
C LEU A 210 9.29 -4.53 5.38
N MET A 211 10.22 -5.49 5.30
CA MET A 211 10.60 -6.04 3.99
C MET A 211 9.53 -6.84 3.27
N PRO A 212 8.75 -7.71 3.93
CA PRO A 212 7.66 -8.41 3.27
C PRO A 212 6.68 -7.45 2.60
N SER A 213 6.38 -6.31 3.27
CA SER A 213 5.50 -5.29 2.69
C SER A 213 6.12 -4.62 1.47
N LEU A 214 7.38 -4.21 1.54
CA LEU A 214 8.03 -3.56 0.40
C LEU A 214 8.17 -4.50 -0.81
N ARG A 215 8.41 -5.80 -0.57
CA ARG A 215 8.41 -6.81 -1.64
C ARG A 215 7.03 -6.95 -2.28
N ARG A 216 5.97 -6.92 -1.47
CA ARG A 216 4.58 -6.93 -1.96
C ARG A 216 4.30 -5.68 -2.81
N ASP A 217 4.65 -4.50 -2.31
CA ASP A 217 4.45 -3.23 -3.01
C ASP A 217 5.18 -3.20 -4.35
N ARG A 218 6.45 -3.63 -4.39
CA ARG A 218 7.21 -3.73 -5.65
C ARG A 218 6.60 -4.73 -6.63
N ARG A 219 6.09 -5.87 -6.14
CA ARG A 219 5.42 -6.86 -6.99
C ARG A 219 4.16 -6.27 -7.61
N VAL A 220 3.36 -5.55 -6.82
CA VAL A 220 2.15 -4.87 -7.32
C VAL A 220 2.52 -3.77 -8.31
N ALA A 221 3.50 -2.92 -8.01
CA ALA A 221 3.96 -1.88 -8.92
C ALA A 221 4.43 -2.47 -10.26
N LYS A 222 5.26 -3.53 -10.22
CA LYS A 222 5.69 -4.24 -11.43
C LYS A 222 4.51 -4.78 -12.24
N LEU A 223 3.48 -5.33 -11.59
CA LEU A 223 2.26 -5.83 -12.28
C LEU A 223 1.46 -4.71 -12.95
N LEU A 224 1.54 -3.48 -12.44
CA LEU A 224 0.89 -2.30 -13.00
C LEU A 224 1.70 -1.68 -14.14
N GLU A 225 3.03 -1.73 -14.06
CA GLU A 225 3.95 -1.20 -15.09
C GLU A 225 4.19 -2.18 -16.24
N THR A 226 3.96 -3.48 -16.04
CA THR A 226 4.16 -4.48 -17.09
C THR A 226 3.18 -4.19 -18.23
N PRO A 227 3.67 -3.96 -19.48
CA PRO A 227 2.80 -3.75 -20.61
C PRO A 227 1.84 -4.92 -20.74
N SER A 228 0.60 -4.60 -21.08
CA SER A 228 -0.40 -5.60 -21.38
C SER A 228 0.14 -6.43 -22.55
N GLN A 229 0.37 -7.74 -22.36
CA GLN A 229 0.90 -8.60 -23.43
C GLN A 229 0.13 -8.36 -24.73
N PRO A 230 0.80 -8.35 -25.90
CA PRO A 230 0.13 -8.14 -27.17
C PRO A 230 -1.03 -9.14 -27.31
N PRO A 231 -2.10 -8.76 -28.04
CA PRO A 231 -3.16 -9.67 -28.43
C PRO A 231 -2.55 -10.99 -28.89
N SER A 232 -2.82 -12.05 -28.16
CA SER A 232 -2.36 -13.37 -28.60
C SER A 232 -3.41 -13.92 -29.54
N LEU A 233 -3.02 -14.24 -30.77
CA LEU A 233 -3.92 -14.74 -31.81
C LEU A 233 -4.74 -15.95 -31.30
N LEU A 234 -4.09 -16.82 -30.52
CA LEU A 234 -4.72 -17.98 -29.88
C LEU A 234 -5.82 -17.65 -28.86
N TYR A 235 -5.82 -16.47 -28.25
CA TYR A 235 -6.70 -16.13 -27.13
C TYR A 235 -7.71 -15.04 -27.50
N GLU A 236 -7.28 -14.04 -28.26
CA GLU A 236 -8.11 -12.93 -28.72
C GLU A 236 -8.67 -13.17 -30.12
N GLY A 237 -8.10 -14.13 -30.86
CA GLY A 237 -8.61 -14.59 -32.15
C GLY A 237 -9.70 -15.67 -32.06
N ILE A 238 -9.98 -16.23 -30.87
CA ILE A 238 -11.03 -17.26 -30.69
C ILE A 238 -12.37 -16.80 -31.26
N PRO A 239 -12.88 -15.58 -30.96
CA PRO A 239 -14.13 -15.11 -31.57
C PRO A 239 -14.09 -15.06 -33.11
N PHE A 240 -12.93 -14.71 -33.69
CA PHE A 240 -12.75 -14.64 -35.14
C PHE A 240 -12.71 -16.04 -35.79
N VAL A 241 -12.02 -16.99 -35.15
CA VAL A 241 -12.00 -18.40 -35.59
C VAL A 241 -13.40 -18.99 -35.52
N PHE A 242 -14.14 -18.74 -34.45
CA PHE A 242 -15.52 -19.21 -34.32
C PHE A 242 -16.46 -18.52 -35.32
N LEU A 243 -16.26 -17.24 -35.62
CA LEU A 243 -17.00 -16.56 -36.69
C LEU A 243 -16.77 -17.23 -38.04
N LEU A 244 -15.50 -17.49 -38.38
CA LEU A 244 -15.11 -18.18 -39.62
C LEU A 244 -15.75 -19.57 -39.68
N LEU A 245 -15.66 -20.36 -38.61
CA LEU A 245 -16.28 -21.68 -38.55
C LEU A 245 -17.80 -21.60 -38.70
N THR A 246 -18.46 -20.64 -38.03
CA THR A 246 -19.91 -20.44 -38.18
C THR A 246 -20.26 -20.04 -39.62
N TYR A 247 -19.41 -19.24 -40.27
CA TYR A 247 -19.63 -18.76 -41.64
C TYR A 247 -19.60 -19.89 -42.66
N PHE A 248 -18.68 -20.84 -42.48
CA PHE A 248 -18.55 -21.98 -43.37
C PHE A 248 -19.49 -23.14 -43.03
N LEU A 249 -19.89 -23.31 -41.75
CA LEU A 249 -20.64 -24.50 -41.30
C LEU A 249 -22.13 -24.26 -41.10
N ALA A 250 -22.59 -23.03 -40.87
CA ALA A 250 -24.01 -22.76 -40.65
C ALA A 250 -24.78 -22.52 -41.98
N PRO A 251 -26.03 -22.99 -42.11
CA PRO A 251 -26.85 -22.74 -43.31
C PRO A 251 -27.03 -21.25 -43.62
N ARG A 252 -27.10 -20.89 -44.91
CA ARG A 252 -27.25 -19.48 -45.36
C ARG A 252 -28.46 -18.76 -44.74
N ALA A 253 -29.59 -19.45 -44.57
CA ALA A 253 -30.79 -18.89 -43.95
C ALA A 253 -30.56 -18.44 -42.49
N VAL A 254 -29.67 -19.14 -41.75
CA VAL A 254 -29.30 -18.77 -40.38
C VAL A 254 -28.44 -17.51 -40.38
N TRP A 255 -27.56 -17.35 -41.38
CA TRP A 255 -26.80 -16.12 -41.58
C TRP A 255 -27.72 -14.94 -41.88
N GLU A 256 -28.64 -15.09 -42.82
CA GLU A 256 -29.58 -14.01 -43.17
C GLU A 256 -30.45 -13.57 -41.98
N ALA A 257 -30.84 -14.51 -41.10
CA ALA A 257 -31.64 -14.20 -39.92
C ALA A 257 -30.83 -13.67 -38.70
N ARG A 258 -29.54 -14.04 -38.55
CA ARG A 258 -28.77 -13.79 -37.31
C ARG A 258 -27.38 -13.15 -37.50
N ALA A 259 -26.91 -12.94 -38.73
CA ALA A 259 -25.55 -12.46 -39.00
C ALA A 259 -25.30 -11.00 -38.62
N GLY A 260 -26.28 -10.12 -38.77
CA GLY A 260 -26.11 -8.68 -38.51
C GLY A 260 -25.52 -8.39 -37.12
N PRO A 261 -26.13 -8.91 -36.04
CA PRO A 261 -25.58 -8.73 -34.70
C PRO A 261 -24.21 -9.39 -34.47
N ALA A 262 -23.98 -10.62 -34.94
CA ALA A 262 -22.71 -11.32 -34.70
C ALA A 262 -21.53 -10.63 -35.40
N VAL A 263 -21.73 -10.21 -36.66
CA VAL A 263 -20.74 -9.46 -37.44
C VAL A 263 -20.49 -8.08 -36.81
N TRP A 264 -21.54 -7.33 -36.48
CA TRP A 264 -21.39 -6.00 -35.87
C TRP A 264 -20.62 -6.05 -34.54
N TRP A 265 -20.87 -7.06 -33.70
CA TRP A 265 -20.18 -7.21 -32.42
C TRP A 265 -18.72 -7.63 -32.55
N ILE A 266 -18.39 -8.54 -33.47
CA ILE A 266 -17.00 -8.99 -33.67
C ILE A 266 -16.18 -7.93 -34.39
N SER A 267 -16.78 -7.22 -35.34
CA SER A 267 -16.19 -6.01 -35.92
C SER A 267 -15.94 -4.94 -34.84
N SER A 268 -16.90 -4.68 -33.95
CA SER A 268 -16.71 -3.73 -32.84
C SER A 268 -15.61 -4.16 -31.87
N TYR A 269 -15.51 -5.46 -31.55
CA TYR A 269 -14.43 -6.01 -30.73
C TYR A 269 -13.06 -5.88 -31.40
N GLY A 270 -12.98 -6.20 -32.69
CA GLY A 270 -11.78 -6.03 -33.51
C GLY A 270 -11.33 -4.57 -33.60
N THR A 271 -12.27 -3.66 -33.87
CA THR A 271 -12.00 -2.21 -33.88
C THR A 271 -11.53 -1.71 -32.53
N ALA A 272 -12.13 -2.16 -31.42
CA ALA A 272 -11.70 -1.80 -30.08
C ALA A 272 -10.26 -2.27 -29.78
N LEU A 273 -9.90 -3.49 -30.18
CA LEU A 273 -8.54 -4.02 -30.05
C LEU A 273 -7.54 -3.22 -30.89
N ILE A 274 -7.89 -2.91 -32.15
CA ILE A 274 -7.04 -2.13 -33.06
C ILE A 274 -6.82 -0.71 -32.53
N VAL A 275 -7.88 -0.02 -32.11
CA VAL A 275 -7.79 1.34 -31.53
C VAL A 275 -6.96 1.31 -30.26
N GLN A 276 -7.16 0.32 -29.40
CA GLN A 276 -6.37 0.16 -28.18
C GLN A 276 -4.88 -0.07 -28.46
N GLN A 277 -4.57 -0.87 -29.48
CA GLN A 277 -3.19 -1.17 -29.86
C GLN A 277 -2.52 0.03 -30.55
N ALA A 278 -3.27 0.80 -31.33
CA ALA A 278 -2.82 2.04 -31.97
C ALA A 278 -2.57 3.17 -30.96
N LEU A 279 -3.36 3.25 -29.88
CA LEU A 279 -3.25 4.31 -28.87
C LEU A 279 -2.24 4.02 -27.75
N GLU A 280 -1.52 2.88 -27.78
CA GLU A 280 -0.65 2.40 -26.68
C GLU A 280 -1.28 2.60 -25.28
N ALA A 281 -2.59 2.46 -25.15
CA ALA A 281 -3.29 2.91 -23.95
C ALA A 281 -2.79 2.16 -22.69
N ARG A 282 -2.08 2.88 -21.81
CA ARG A 282 -1.48 2.34 -20.58
C ARG A 282 -2.41 2.58 -19.41
N GLY A 283 -2.63 1.56 -18.58
CA GLY A 283 -3.36 1.77 -17.33
C GLY A 283 -4.13 0.56 -16.82
N PHE A 284 -4.49 0.63 -15.53
CA PHE A 284 -5.25 -0.41 -14.84
C PHE A 284 -6.59 -0.67 -15.55
N TRP A 285 -7.40 0.37 -15.78
CA TRP A 285 -8.72 0.23 -16.39
C TRP A 285 -8.68 -0.36 -17.81
N VAL A 286 -7.66 -0.01 -18.58
CA VAL A 286 -7.46 -0.52 -19.95
C VAL A 286 -7.17 -2.02 -19.95
N LYS A 287 -6.32 -2.48 -19.02
CA LYS A 287 -6.03 -3.91 -18.82
C LYS A 287 -7.29 -4.67 -18.38
N TRP A 288 -8.13 -4.06 -17.56
CA TRP A 288 -9.36 -4.68 -17.08
C TRP A 288 -10.42 -4.82 -18.18
N LEU A 289 -10.65 -3.74 -18.93
CA LEU A 289 -11.59 -3.75 -20.05
C LEU A 289 -11.25 -4.85 -21.06
N ARG A 290 -9.98 -4.97 -21.46
CA ARG A 290 -9.52 -5.98 -22.42
C ARG A 290 -9.78 -7.42 -21.97
N GLU A 291 -9.64 -7.70 -20.68
CA GLU A 291 -9.76 -9.05 -20.15
C GLU A 291 -11.23 -9.45 -19.90
N LEU A 292 -12.13 -8.47 -19.72
CA LEU A 292 -13.57 -8.68 -19.52
C LEU A 292 -14.37 -8.68 -20.82
N LEU A 293 -13.92 -7.94 -21.83
CA LEU A 293 -14.66 -7.74 -23.08
C LEU A 293 -15.05 -9.05 -23.79
N PRO A 294 -14.21 -10.10 -23.85
CA PRO A 294 -14.60 -11.40 -24.42
C PRO A 294 -15.73 -12.10 -23.66
N TRP A 295 -15.78 -11.94 -22.34
CA TRP A 295 -16.82 -12.53 -21.48
C TRP A 295 -18.14 -11.78 -21.61
N ILE A 296 -18.09 -10.45 -21.67
CA ILE A 296 -19.25 -9.62 -21.96
C ILE A 296 -19.86 -10.07 -23.30
N MET A 297 -19.02 -10.21 -24.33
CA MET A 297 -19.43 -10.66 -25.66
C MET A 297 -20.01 -12.08 -25.67
N LEU A 298 -19.36 -13.05 -25.01
CA LEU A 298 -19.90 -14.41 -24.92
C LEU A 298 -21.24 -14.42 -24.17
N SER A 299 -21.38 -13.65 -23.09
CA SER A 299 -22.62 -13.59 -22.32
C SER A 299 -23.77 -12.98 -23.12
N THR A 300 -23.53 -11.92 -23.90
CA THR A 300 -24.58 -11.27 -24.69
C THR A 300 -25.04 -12.16 -25.85
N LEU A 301 -24.12 -12.92 -26.45
CA LEU A 301 -24.42 -13.93 -27.47
C LEU A 301 -25.27 -15.08 -26.92
N LEU A 302 -24.92 -15.61 -25.75
CA LEU A 302 -25.69 -16.66 -25.08
C LEU A 302 -27.08 -16.16 -24.65
N HIS A 303 -27.19 -14.90 -24.19
CA HIS A 303 -28.46 -14.28 -23.80
C HIS A 303 -29.44 -14.22 -24.97
N ARG A 304 -29.02 -13.67 -26.11
CA ARG A 304 -29.91 -13.49 -27.28
C ARG A 304 -30.44 -14.82 -27.83
N GLY A 305 -29.74 -15.93 -27.61
CA GLY A 305 -30.22 -17.27 -27.97
C GLY A 305 -31.04 -17.97 -26.88
N SER A 306 -31.19 -17.39 -25.69
CA SER A 306 -31.75 -18.07 -24.51
C SER A 306 -33.24 -17.80 -24.26
N GLY A 307 -33.80 -16.70 -24.79
CA GLY A 307 -35.18 -16.27 -24.49
C GLY A 307 -35.39 -15.76 -23.06
N ILE A 308 -34.33 -15.68 -22.25
CA ILE A 308 -34.38 -15.18 -20.87
C ILE A 308 -34.59 -13.66 -20.89
N ALA A 309 -35.40 -13.14 -19.96
CA ALA A 309 -35.59 -11.70 -19.80
C ALA A 309 -34.27 -11.00 -19.37
N LEU A 310 -33.98 -9.82 -19.93
CA LEU A 310 -32.73 -9.09 -19.69
C LEU A 310 -32.39 -8.91 -18.20
N GLY A 311 -33.39 -8.58 -17.37
CA GLY A 311 -33.20 -8.40 -15.93
C GLY A 311 -32.74 -9.66 -15.20
N ALA A 312 -33.33 -10.82 -15.53
CA ALA A 312 -32.95 -12.11 -14.95
C ALA A 312 -31.57 -12.56 -15.43
N TRP A 313 -31.22 -12.26 -16.68
CA TRP A 313 -29.90 -12.54 -17.22
C TRP A 313 -28.80 -11.70 -16.55
N LEU A 314 -29.01 -10.39 -16.41
CA LEU A 314 -28.06 -9.49 -15.74
C LEU A 314 -27.83 -9.91 -14.28
N ALA A 315 -28.89 -10.32 -13.56
CA ALA A 315 -28.78 -10.83 -12.20
C ALA A 315 -27.93 -12.10 -12.11
N ALA A 316 -28.04 -13.01 -13.09
CA ALA A 316 -27.23 -14.23 -13.14
C ALA A 316 -25.75 -13.96 -13.51
N CYS A 317 -25.48 -12.91 -14.29
CA CYS A 317 -24.12 -12.53 -14.67
C CYS A 317 -23.33 -11.85 -13.53
N LEU A 318 -24.00 -11.13 -12.63
CA LEU A 318 -23.36 -10.35 -11.56
C LEU A 318 -22.40 -11.17 -10.67
N PRO A 319 -22.78 -12.35 -10.16
CA PRO A 319 -21.87 -13.20 -9.37
C PRO A 319 -20.69 -13.73 -10.19
N ALA A 320 -20.92 -14.12 -11.45
CA ALA A 320 -19.88 -14.62 -12.35
C ALA A 320 -18.86 -13.53 -12.69
N VAL A 321 -19.34 -12.30 -12.97
CA VAL A 321 -18.48 -11.12 -13.12
C VAL A 321 -17.68 -10.91 -11.84
N GLY A 322 -18.31 -10.90 -10.67
CA GLY A 322 -17.62 -10.78 -9.38
C GLY A 322 -16.48 -11.79 -9.17
N ILE A 323 -16.70 -13.06 -9.52
CA ILE A 323 -15.68 -14.13 -9.44
C ILE A 323 -14.56 -13.91 -10.45
N LEU A 324 -14.88 -13.51 -11.68
CA LEU A 324 -13.87 -13.21 -12.72
C LEU A 324 -13.02 -12.01 -12.33
N LEU A 325 -13.64 -10.94 -11.83
CA LEU A 325 -12.95 -9.76 -11.29
C LEU A 325 -12.03 -10.16 -10.12
N TRP A 326 -12.50 -11.03 -9.21
CA TRP A 326 -11.71 -11.53 -8.09
C TRP A 326 -10.51 -12.37 -8.55
N LEU A 327 -10.72 -13.32 -9.48
CA LEU A 327 -9.65 -14.15 -10.05
C LEU A 327 -8.62 -13.30 -10.79
N GLN A 328 -9.06 -12.30 -11.55
CA GLN A 328 -8.19 -11.39 -12.27
C GLN A 328 -7.37 -10.50 -11.32
N TYR A 329 -7.97 -10.00 -10.23
CA TYR A 329 -7.28 -9.15 -9.26
C TYR A 329 -6.32 -9.95 -8.35
N PHE A 330 -6.77 -11.08 -7.79
CA PHE A 330 -6.05 -11.81 -6.75
C PHE A 330 -5.29 -13.05 -7.25
N ARG A 331 -5.71 -13.66 -8.37
CA ARG A 331 -5.16 -14.92 -8.90
C ARG A 331 -4.90 -14.87 -10.41
N HIS A 332 -4.32 -13.76 -10.89
CA HIS A 332 -4.11 -13.48 -12.32
C HIS A 332 -3.48 -14.64 -13.13
N HIS A 333 -2.55 -15.39 -12.54
CA HIS A 333 -1.93 -16.55 -13.20
C HIS A 333 -2.89 -17.74 -13.39
N VAL A 334 -3.78 -17.97 -12.43
CA VAL A 334 -4.82 -19.02 -12.49
C VAL A 334 -5.89 -18.61 -13.51
N TYR A 335 -6.32 -17.35 -13.46
CA TYR A 335 -7.24 -16.77 -14.43
C TYR A 335 -6.77 -16.99 -15.87
N ARG A 336 -5.50 -16.66 -16.16
CA ARG A 336 -4.93 -16.85 -17.50
C ARG A 336 -4.93 -18.31 -17.99
N ARG A 337 -4.71 -19.27 -17.08
CA ARG A 337 -4.72 -20.70 -17.45
C ARG A 337 -6.12 -21.23 -17.74
N MET A 338 -7.13 -20.71 -17.04
CA MET A 338 -8.51 -21.21 -17.14
C MET A 338 -9.36 -20.45 -18.17
N ARG A 339 -9.02 -19.19 -18.47
CA ARG A 339 -9.82 -18.32 -19.35
C ARG A 339 -10.07 -18.91 -20.74
N THR A 340 -9.02 -19.37 -21.40
CA THR A 340 -9.05 -19.85 -22.80
C THR A 340 -9.89 -21.10 -23.00
N PRO A 341 -9.69 -22.20 -22.23
CA PRO A 341 -10.52 -23.39 -22.41
C PRO A 341 -12.00 -23.11 -22.10
N LEU A 342 -12.29 -22.25 -21.13
CA LEU A 342 -13.67 -21.89 -20.80
C LEU A 342 -14.33 -21.03 -21.89
N LEU A 343 -13.62 -20.05 -22.46
CA LEU A 343 -14.12 -19.28 -23.61
C LEU A 343 -14.38 -20.20 -24.81
N ALA A 344 -13.42 -21.08 -25.14
CA ALA A 344 -13.56 -22.03 -26.23
C ALA A 344 -14.75 -22.98 -26.04
N ALA A 345 -14.95 -23.49 -24.82
CA ALA A 345 -16.11 -24.32 -24.48
C ALA A 345 -17.42 -23.54 -24.62
N GLY A 346 -17.49 -22.30 -24.14
CA GLY A 346 -18.68 -21.46 -24.24
C GLY A 346 -19.06 -21.12 -25.69
N TYR A 347 -18.09 -20.72 -26.51
CA TYR A 347 -18.32 -20.49 -27.94
C TYR A 347 -18.71 -21.78 -28.68
N GLY A 348 -18.11 -22.91 -28.31
CA GLY A 348 -18.48 -24.24 -28.82
C GLY A 348 -19.93 -24.61 -28.54
N LEU A 349 -20.39 -24.42 -27.30
CA LEU A 349 -21.79 -24.66 -26.91
C LEU A 349 -22.77 -23.77 -27.67
N TRP A 350 -22.42 -22.51 -27.88
CA TRP A 350 -23.23 -21.59 -28.68
C TRP A 350 -23.31 -22.03 -30.14
N LEU A 351 -22.19 -22.44 -30.75
CA LEU A 351 -22.15 -22.94 -32.12
C LEU A 351 -23.00 -24.20 -32.29
N LEU A 352 -22.88 -25.18 -31.38
CA LEU A 352 -23.69 -26.40 -31.39
C LEU A 352 -25.18 -26.10 -31.31
N LYS A 353 -25.57 -25.13 -30.45
CA LYS A 353 -26.96 -24.69 -30.33
C LYS A 353 -27.50 -24.06 -31.61
N ILE A 354 -26.65 -23.35 -32.36
CA ILE A 354 -27.04 -22.77 -33.65
C ILE A 354 -27.21 -23.85 -34.72
N LEU A 355 -26.27 -24.79 -34.78
CA LEU A 355 -26.30 -25.87 -35.77
C LEU A 355 -27.46 -26.86 -35.54
N GLY A 356 -27.85 -27.10 -34.28
CA GLY A 356 -28.98 -27.98 -33.95
C GLY A 356 -30.38 -27.37 -34.12
N GLN A 357 -30.49 -26.11 -34.58
CA GLN A 357 -31.76 -25.43 -34.86
C GLN A 357 -32.09 -25.36 -36.36
N GLY A 358 -31.31 -26.03 -37.21
CA GLY A 358 -31.43 -26.03 -38.68
C GLY A 358 -31.98 -27.32 -39.25
#